data_AF-V8G7G0-F1
#
_entry.id   AF-V8G7G0-F1
#
_cell.length_a   1.000
_cell.length_b   1.000
_cell.length_c   1.000
_cell.angle_alpha   90.00
_cell.angle_beta   90.00
_cell.angle_gamma   90.00
#
_symmetry.space_group_name_H-M   'P 1'
#
loop_
_entity.id
_entity.type
_entity.pdbx_description
1 polymer ?
#
loop_
_entity_poly.entity_id
_entity_poly.type
_entity_poly.pdbx_seq_one_letter_code
_entity_poly.pdbx_strand_id
1 'polypeptide(L)'
;MSISVFFGTLFLKEMKNFPQEDIIKIGDFARHVASSGFFGLPGKNKMSDNVPKNDPNWLYKVKYAQDYNLWHYHIGIPKYNNGNSGHLTSEYVLHYIKGDGYIKIVDMTAHPPMILPKIEYLK
;
A
#
# COMPACT_ATOMS: atom_id res chain seq x y z
N MET A 1 11.41 -15.62 -7.99
CA MET A 1 10.13 -16.03 -7.39
C MET A 1 9.06 -15.09 -7.88
N SER A 2 8.04 -15.58 -8.57
CA SER A 2 6.88 -14.78 -8.98
C SER A 2 5.95 -14.57 -7.79
N ILE A 3 5.47 -13.35 -7.56
CA ILE A 3 4.47 -13.04 -6.53
C ILE A 3 3.11 -12.92 -7.22
N SER A 4 2.08 -13.61 -6.74
CA SER A 4 0.73 -13.42 -7.25
C SER A 4 0.16 -12.08 -6.75
N VAL A 5 -0.40 -11.27 -7.65
CA VAL A 5 -1.00 -9.98 -7.29
C VAL A 5 -2.50 -10.03 -7.49
N PHE A 6 -3.23 -9.81 -6.41
CA PHE A 6 -4.69 -9.73 -6.39
C PHE A 6 -5.15 -8.32 -6.05
N PHE A 7 -6.42 -8.03 -6.34
CA PHE A 7 -7.07 -6.78 -5.97
C PHE A 7 -8.34 -7.08 -5.18
N GLY A 8 -8.58 -6.32 -4.11
CA GLY A 8 -9.81 -6.38 -3.32
C GLY A 8 -11.02 -5.96 -4.15
N THR A 9 -12.19 -6.51 -3.81
CA THR A 9 -13.40 -6.29 -4.64
C THR A 9 -13.83 -4.83 -4.63
N LEU A 10 -13.79 -4.17 -3.46
CA LEU A 10 -14.12 -2.75 -3.34
C LEU A 10 -13.08 -1.88 -4.05
N PHE A 11 -11.79 -2.19 -3.88
CA PHE A 11 -10.72 -1.47 -4.57
C PHE A 11 -10.89 -1.50 -6.10
N LEU A 12 -11.18 -2.68 -6.68
CA LEU A 12 -11.47 -2.79 -8.11
C LEU A 12 -12.68 -1.98 -8.55
N LYS A 13 -13.70 -1.88 -7.70
CA LYS A 13 -14.90 -1.08 -7.99
C LYS A 13 -14.57 0.40 -8.03
N GLU A 14 -13.78 0.89 -7.09
CA GLU A 14 -13.40 2.30 -6.98
C GLU A 14 -12.37 2.73 -8.01
N MET A 15 -11.41 1.84 -8.32
CA MET A 15 -10.36 2.08 -9.31
C MET A 15 -10.93 2.45 -10.69
N LYS A 16 -12.17 2.05 -11.01
CA LYS A 16 -12.88 2.46 -12.24
C LYS A 16 -13.10 3.98 -12.34
N ASN A 17 -13.07 4.68 -11.22
CA ASN A 17 -13.26 6.13 -11.13
C ASN A 17 -11.94 6.89 -10.96
N PHE A 18 -10.81 6.21 -10.90
CA PHE A 18 -9.51 6.87 -10.72
C PHE A 18 -9.04 7.53 -12.03
N PRO A 19 -8.22 8.59 -11.94
CA PRO A 19 -7.52 9.12 -13.09
C PRO A 19 -6.73 8.02 -13.81
N GLN A 20 -6.74 8.01 -15.14
CA GLN A 20 -6.03 7.00 -15.94
C GLN A 20 -4.54 6.93 -15.58
N GLU A 21 -3.92 8.07 -15.30
CA GLU A 21 -2.53 8.18 -14.89
C GLU A 21 -2.22 7.52 -13.54
N ASP A 22 -3.21 7.37 -12.67
CA ASP A 22 -3.07 6.71 -11.38
C ASP A 22 -3.29 5.20 -11.51
N ILE A 23 -4.25 4.79 -12.35
CA ILE A 23 -4.45 3.39 -12.73
C ILE A 23 -3.17 2.80 -13.35
N ILE A 24 -2.47 3.58 -14.19
CA ILE A 24 -1.18 3.15 -14.77
C ILE A 24 -0.16 2.90 -13.66
N LYS A 25 0.01 3.81 -12.71
CA LYS A 25 0.97 3.62 -11.60
C LYS A 25 0.63 2.40 -10.73
N ILE A 26 -0.66 2.18 -10.45
CA ILE A 26 -1.14 0.98 -9.74
C ILE A 26 -0.78 -0.29 -10.53
N GLY A 27 -1.03 -0.29 -11.83
CA GLY A 27 -0.70 -1.39 -12.73
C GLY A 27 0.81 -1.65 -12.84
N ASP A 28 1.63 -0.59 -12.86
CA ASP A 28 3.09 -0.68 -12.87
C ASP A 28 3.61 -1.33 -11.59
N PHE A 29 3.10 -0.92 -10.43
CA PHE A 29 3.42 -1.56 -9.16
C PHE A 29 3.02 -3.04 -9.17
N ALA A 30 1.80 -3.37 -9.60
CA ALA A 30 1.33 -4.76 -9.66
C ALA A 30 2.22 -5.63 -10.58
N ARG A 31 2.56 -5.15 -11.78
CA ARG A 31 3.43 -5.87 -12.72
C ARG A 31 4.86 -6.01 -12.20
N HIS A 32 5.39 -4.97 -11.56
CA HIS A 32 6.71 -5.01 -10.94
C HIS A 32 6.76 -6.07 -9.84
N VAL A 33 5.81 -6.06 -8.91
CA VAL A 33 5.75 -7.03 -7.82
C VAL A 33 5.59 -8.45 -8.35
N ALA A 34 4.77 -8.64 -9.39
CA ALA A 34 4.58 -9.96 -9.98
C ALA A 34 5.85 -10.55 -10.60
N SER A 35 6.67 -9.71 -11.25
CA SER A 35 7.87 -10.13 -11.99
C SER A 35 9.15 -10.15 -11.14
N SER A 36 9.30 -9.15 -10.28
CA SER A 36 10.55 -8.84 -9.57
C SER A 36 10.42 -8.88 -8.05
N GLY A 37 9.22 -9.18 -7.53
CA GLY A 37 8.92 -9.02 -6.12
C GLY A 37 9.09 -7.57 -5.66
N PHE A 38 9.55 -7.37 -4.43
CA PHE A 38 9.72 -6.03 -3.86
C PHE A 38 11.09 -5.40 -4.18
N PHE A 39 11.96 -6.09 -4.93
CA PHE A 39 13.29 -5.59 -5.24
C PHE A 39 13.23 -4.43 -6.24
N GLY A 40 13.98 -3.35 -6.00
CA GLY A 40 14.07 -2.22 -6.94
C GLY A 40 12.84 -1.30 -6.95
N LEU A 41 11.91 -1.43 -5.99
CA LEU A 41 10.81 -0.48 -5.86
C LEU A 41 11.33 0.91 -5.46
N PRO A 42 10.97 1.99 -6.18
CA PRO A 42 11.45 3.33 -5.87
C PRO A 42 10.80 3.92 -4.61
N GLY A 43 9.52 3.66 -4.42
CA GLY A 43 8.75 4.12 -3.27
C GLY A 43 9.10 3.37 -1.99
N LYS A 44 8.94 4.03 -0.86
CA LYS A 44 9.06 3.38 0.44
C LYS A 44 7.96 2.33 0.60
N ASN A 45 8.38 1.10 0.89
CA ASN A 45 7.52 -0.05 1.14
C ASN A 45 7.73 -0.54 2.58
N LYS A 46 6.70 -0.56 3.42
CA LYS A 46 6.84 -0.98 4.82
C LYS A 46 5.55 -1.57 5.38
N MET A 47 5.70 -2.34 6.44
CA MET A 47 4.57 -2.80 7.25
C MET A 47 3.85 -1.59 7.87
N SER A 48 2.53 -1.68 7.98
CA SER A 48 1.66 -0.60 8.47
C SER A 48 1.56 -0.52 9.99
N ASP A 49 2.37 -1.29 10.72
CA ASP A 49 2.40 -1.36 12.18
C ASP A 49 3.30 -0.30 12.84
N ASN A 50 4.19 0.34 12.07
CA ASN A 50 5.04 1.42 12.58
C ASN A 50 4.26 2.74 12.68
N VAL A 51 3.41 2.81 13.72
CA VAL A 51 2.56 3.93 14.14
C VAL A 51 3.25 4.71 15.26
N PRO A 52 3.20 6.07 15.27
CA PRO A 52 3.75 6.87 16.37
C PRO A 52 3.18 6.48 17.73
N LYS A 53 4.03 6.28 18.75
CA LYS A 53 3.62 5.79 20.08
C LYS A 53 2.66 6.72 20.83
N ASN A 54 2.62 7.99 20.44
CA ASN A 54 1.70 9.00 21.01
C ASN A 54 0.36 9.08 20.27
N ASP A 55 0.11 8.23 19.26
CA ASP A 55 -1.21 8.11 18.64
C ASP A 55 -2.20 7.53 19.67
N PRO A 56 -3.36 8.18 19.92
CA PRO A 56 -4.32 7.71 20.91
C PRO A 56 -4.88 6.30 20.59
N ASN A 57 -4.79 5.88 19.33
CA ASN A 57 -5.22 4.57 18.85
C ASN A 57 -4.03 3.64 18.52
N TRP A 58 -2.83 3.92 19.05
CA TRP A 58 -1.61 3.20 18.70
C TRP A 58 -1.77 1.68 18.77
N LEU A 59 -2.22 1.14 19.93
CA LEU A 59 -2.33 -0.31 20.14
C LEU A 59 -3.32 -0.95 19.16
N TYR A 60 -4.46 -0.28 18.92
CA TYR A 60 -5.46 -0.76 17.97
C TYR A 60 -4.91 -0.81 16.55
N LYS A 61 -4.25 0.26 16.10
CA LYS A 61 -3.69 0.34 14.74
C LYS A 61 -2.58 -0.68 14.51
N VAL A 62 -1.67 -0.83 15.48
CA VAL A 62 -0.59 -1.82 15.43
C VAL A 62 -1.17 -3.23 15.33
N LYS A 63 -2.10 -3.58 16.23
CA LYS A 63 -2.74 -4.89 16.23
C LYS A 63 -3.49 -5.17 14.93
N TYR A 64 -4.26 -4.20 14.44
CA TYR A 64 -4.99 -4.31 13.18
C TYR A 64 -4.02 -4.55 11.99
N ALA A 65 -2.92 -3.80 11.91
CA ALA A 65 -1.92 -3.99 10.86
C ALA A 65 -1.26 -5.37 10.92
N GLN A 66 -0.99 -5.89 12.12
CA GLN A 66 -0.39 -7.22 12.31
C GLN A 66 -1.37 -8.35 12.02
N ASP A 67 -2.60 -8.28 12.56
CA ASP A 67 -3.63 -9.30 12.39
C ASP A 67 -3.98 -9.54 10.90
N TYR A 68 -3.90 -8.51 10.07
CA TYR A 68 -4.15 -8.58 8.62
C TYR A 68 -2.88 -8.55 7.75
N ASN A 69 -1.69 -8.57 8.35
CA ASN A 69 -0.40 -8.40 7.68
C ASN A 69 -0.42 -7.28 6.61
N LEU A 70 -0.83 -6.09 7.05
CA LEU A 70 -0.98 -4.91 6.21
C LEU A 70 0.35 -4.22 5.98
N TRP A 71 0.58 -3.91 4.72
CA TRP A 71 1.71 -3.13 4.23
C TRP A 71 1.20 -1.93 3.46
N HIS A 72 2.07 -0.94 3.31
CA HIS A 72 1.82 0.17 2.42
C HIS A 72 3.03 0.52 1.58
N TYR A 73 2.73 0.98 0.37
CA TYR A 73 3.70 1.42 -0.61
C TYR A 73 3.36 2.82 -1.12
N HIS A 74 4.30 3.75 -1.05
CA HIS A 74 4.17 5.05 -1.70
C HIS A 74 4.20 4.89 -3.22
N ILE A 75 3.11 5.25 -3.90
CA ILE A 75 2.88 4.90 -5.31
C ILE A 75 3.30 5.99 -6.30
N GLY A 76 3.84 7.11 -5.83
CA GLY A 76 4.29 8.21 -6.68
C GLY A 76 3.16 9.13 -7.15
N ILE A 77 2.08 9.23 -6.37
CA ILE A 77 0.95 10.14 -6.64
C ILE A 77 0.92 11.26 -5.58
N PRO A 78 0.83 12.54 -5.97
CA PRO A 78 0.89 13.03 -7.36
C PRO A 78 2.29 12.88 -7.99
N LYS A 79 3.34 12.84 -7.17
CA LYS A 79 4.72 12.55 -7.58
C LYS A 79 5.54 11.99 -6.43
N TYR A 80 6.67 11.39 -6.76
CA TYR A 80 7.69 11.06 -5.78
C TYR A 80 8.43 12.31 -5.30
N ASN A 81 8.71 12.33 -4.01
CA ASN A 81 9.58 13.28 -3.34
C ASN A 81 10.69 12.50 -2.63
N ASN A 82 11.82 13.15 -2.38
CA ASN A 82 12.88 12.55 -1.57
C ASN A 82 12.38 12.38 -0.14
N GLY A 83 12.25 11.13 0.29
CA GLY A 83 11.97 10.78 1.67
C GLY A 83 13.25 10.70 2.49
N ASN A 84 13.07 10.46 3.79
CA ASN A 84 14.18 10.19 4.68
C ASN A 84 14.79 8.80 4.36
N SER A 85 16.11 8.69 4.50
CA SER A 85 16.86 7.43 4.36
C SER A 85 16.90 6.83 2.94
N GLY A 86 16.86 7.67 1.90
CA GLY A 86 17.13 7.25 0.51
C GLY A 86 15.97 6.59 -0.22
N HIS A 87 14.78 6.52 0.38
CA HIS A 87 13.56 6.06 -0.29
C HIS A 87 12.72 7.24 -0.77
N LEU A 88 11.99 7.05 -1.87
CA LEU A 88 11.02 8.04 -2.32
C LEU A 88 9.70 7.90 -1.56
N THR A 89 9.04 9.02 -1.30
CA THR A 89 7.68 9.07 -0.73
C THR A 89 6.76 9.85 -1.64
N SER A 90 5.45 9.66 -1.49
CA SER A 90 4.39 10.37 -2.20
C SER A 90 3.20 10.54 -1.28
N GLU A 91 2.26 11.43 -1.61
CA GLU A 91 1.07 11.64 -0.78
C GLU A 91 0.22 10.38 -0.69
N TYR A 92 -0.06 9.72 -1.82
CA TYR A 92 -0.87 8.49 -1.79
C TYR A 92 -0.02 7.25 -1.59
N VAL A 93 -0.61 6.30 -0.86
CA VAL A 93 -0.06 4.97 -0.64
C VAL A 93 -1.07 3.91 -1.05
N LEU A 94 -0.59 2.79 -1.59
CA LEU A 94 -1.37 1.57 -1.73
C LEU A 94 -1.27 0.77 -0.45
N HIS A 95 -2.42 0.37 0.10
CA HIS A 95 -2.49 -0.63 1.17
C HIS A 95 -2.68 -2.01 0.57
N TYR A 96 -1.92 -2.98 1.06
CA TYR A 96 -2.06 -4.36 0.62
C TYR A 96 -1.85 -5.35 1.76
N ILE A 97 -2.53 -6.49 1.68
CA ILE A 97 -2.29 -7.66 2.51
C ILE A 97 -1.14 -8.43 1.87
N LYS A 98 -0.12 -8.77 2.67
CA LYS A 98 0.99 -9.62 2.24
C LYS A 98 0.75 -11.05 2.72
N GLY A 99 0.77 -12.02 1.81
CA GLY A 99 0.70 -13.44 2.15
C GLY A 99 1.98 -14.18 1.78
N ASP A 100 1.94 -15.51 1.88
CA ASP A 100 2.99 -16.36 1.36
C ASP A 100 2.84 -16.49 -0.16
N GLY A 101 3.81 -15.95 -0.92
CA GLY A 101 3.78 -15.93 -2.38
C GLY A 101 2.77 -14.99 -3.03
N TYR A 102 2.05 -14.15 -2.28
CA TYR A 102 1.08 -13.20 -2.87
C TYR A 102 0.99 -11.85 -2.15
N ILE A 103 0.44 -10.87 -2.86
CA ILE A 103 -0.15 -9.66 -2.27
C ILE A 103 -1.60 -9.47 -2.74
N LYS A 104 -2.43 -8.83 -1.92
CA LYS A 104 -3.76 -8.34 -2.30
C LYS A 104 -3.84 -6.85 -2.04
N ILE A 105 -3.91 -6.03 -3.10
CA ILE A 105 -4.07 -4.58 -3.01
C ILE A 105 -5.52 -4.30 -2.60
N VAL A 106 -5.72 -3.66 -1.45
CA VAL A 106 -7.03 -3.52 -0.81
C VAL A 106 -7.54 -2.09 -0.76
N ASP A 107 -6.68 -1.08 -0.77
CA ASP A 107 -7.11 0.31 -0.62
C ASP A 107 -6.01 1.28 -1.11
N MET A 108 -6.38 2.55 -1.35
CA MET A 108 -5.45 3.64 -1.63
C MET A 108 -5.90 4.90 -0.87
N THR A 109 -5.02 5.43 -0.02
CA THR A 109 -5.34 6.63 0.78
C THR A 109 -4.18 7.62 0.74
N ALA A 110 -4.48 8.89 1.03
CA ALA A 110 -3.45 9.88 1.33
C ALA A 110 -2.73 9.57 2.65
N HIS A 111 -1.46 9.98 2.76
CA HIS A 111 -0.58 9.88 3.91
C HIS A 111 0.45 11.03 3.87
N PRO A 112 0.64 11.82 4.96
CA PRO A 112 0.13 11.68 6.33
C PRO A 112 -1.17 12.45 6.67
N PRO A 113 -1.91 12.04 7.74
CA PRO A 113 -1.67 10.89 8.64
C PRO A 113 -1.98 9.56 7.96
N MET A 114 -1.46 8.45 8.50
CA MET A 114 -1.80 7.12 7.99
C MET A 114 -3.22 6.73 8.40
N ILE A 115 -4.07 6.47 7.42
CA ILE A 115 -5.40 5.89 7.60
C ILE A 115 -5.29 4.43 7.16
N LEU A 116 -5.59 3.50 8.07
CA LEU A 116 -5.62 2.08 7.74
C LEU A 116 -6.93 1.75 6.99
N PRO A 117 -6.89 0.80 6.05
CA PRO A 117 -8.08 0.39 5.30
C PRO A 117 -9.17 -0.14 6.24
N LYS A 118 -10.42 0.21 5.98
CA LYS A 118 -11.57 -0.34 6.72
C LYS A 118 -11.71 -1.83 6.45
N ILE A 119 -12.33 -2.56 7.38
CA ILE A 119 -12.49 -4.02 7.31
C ILE A 119 -13.19 -4.49 6.01
N GLU A 120 -14.09 -3.67 5.47
CA GLU A 120 -14.81 -3.95 4.22
C GLU A 120 -13.89 -3.99 3.00
N TYR A 121 -12.79 -3.24 3.00
CA TYR A 121 -11.78 -3.24 1.92
C TYR A 121 -10.88 -4.48 1.97
N LEU A 122 -10.79 -5.15 3.12
CA LEU A 122 -9.92 -6.32 3.29
C LEU A 122 -10.47 -7.61 2.64
N LYS A 123 -11.70 -7.57 2.13
CA LYS A 123 -12.38 -8.70 1.48
C LYS A 123 -11.89 -8.92 0.06
#